data_AF-V4AMA1-F1
#
_entry.id   AF-V4AMA1-F1
#
_cell.length_a   1.000
_cell.length_b   1.000
_cell.length_c   1.000
_cell.angle_alpha   90.00
_cell.angle_beta   90.00
_cell.angle_gamma   90.00
#
_symmetry.space_group_name_H-M   'P 1'
#
loop_
_entity.id
_entity.type
_entity.pdbx_description
1 polymer ?
#
loop_
_entity_poly.entity_id
_entity_poly.type
_entity_poly.pdbx_seq_one_letter_code
_entity_poly.pdbx_strand_id
1 'polypeptide(L)'
;EQRTTQQGQIYFLHTETGVSTWHDPRIPRDISNLQLREDELGPLPAGWEPRVTGTGRVYYVDHRSRTTQFTDPRLSINIRRHGRSMFQESTVIRLPNQKHKDKEVEPLPKYKRDLVQKIKLLRGELLSLAPPAGHCRLEVSREEVFEDSYRQVMKMKGKDLRKRLMVKFRGEEGLDYGGVAREWFYLLSHEMLNPYYGLFQYSREDNYTLQINPDSGINPDHLSYLHFVGRVIGMAIFHGHYLDGGFTMPFYKQLLSKPTTLDDLESVDPDLHRSLNWILENDIEEVLDHTFSVEHNSFGKVQEHELKPGGKNIPLTEENKKEYVRYVIVLFFY
;
A
#
# COMPACT_ATOMS: atom_id res chain seq x y z
N GLU A 1 -23.38 15.38 -2.18
CA GLU A 1 -24.72 15.56 -1.58
C GLU A 1 -24.83 14.72 -0.31
N GLN A 2 -25.38 15.27 0.78
CA GLN A 2 -25.65 14.51 2.01
C GLN A 2 -27.02 13.82 1.89
N ARG A 3 -27.11 12.55 2.27
CA ARG A 3 -28.33 11.73 2.22
C ARG A 3 -28.48 10.90 3.50
N THR A 4 -29.69 10.42 3.76
CA THR A 4 -30.01 9.62 4.94
C THR A 4 -30.64 8.31 4.49
N THR A 5 -30.23 7.18 5.07
CA THR A 5 -30.84 5.87 4.81
C THR A 5 -32.23 5.77 5.45
N GLN A 6 -33.00 4.74 5.07
CA GLN A 6 -34.30 4.44 5.70
C GLN A 6 -34.18 4.15 7.21
N GLN A 7 -32.99 3.75 7.67
CA GLN A 7 -32.67 3.50 9.07
C GLN A 7 -32.11 4.74 9.80
N GLY A 8 -32.10 5.91 9.16
CA GLY A 8 -31.64 7.17 9.78
C GLY A 8 -30.13 7.40 9.72
N GLN A 9 -29.36 6.61 8.97
CA GLN A 9 -27.90 6.78 8.90
C GLN A 9 -27.50 7.80 7.83
N ILE A 10 -26.61 8.74 8.18
CA ILE A 10 -26.15 9.79 7.26
C ILE A 10 -24.97 9.29 6.42
N TYR A 11 -25.06 9.48 5.09
CA TYR A 11 -23.98 9.24 4.14
C TYR A 11 -23.87 10.38 3.12
N PHE A 12 -22.75 10.47 2.42
CA PHE A 12 -22.48 11.49 1.42
C PHE A 12 -22.29 10.82 0.06
N LEU A 13 -23.14 11.19 -0.91
CA LEU A 13 -23.07 10.75 -2.30
C LEU A 13 -22.35 11.79 -3.15
N HIS A 14 -21.30 11.38 -3.84
CA HIS A 14 -20.65 12.19 -4.85
C HIS A 14 -21.45 12.11 -6.16
N THR A 15 -22.14 13.19 -6.52
CA THR A 15 -23.14 13.20 -7.61
C THR A 15 -22.54 12.98 -8.99
N GLU A 16 -21.26 13.34 -9.21
CA GLU A 16 -20.59 13.18 -10.51
C GLU A 16 -19.99 11.78 -10.71
N THR A 17 -19.57 11.11 -9.62
CA THR A 17 -18.90 9.80 -9.69
C THR A 17 -19.78 8.65 -9.19
N GLY A 18 -20.94 8.96 -8.59
CA GLY A 18 -21.83 7.99 -7.98
C GLY A 18 -21.30 7.34 -6.69
N VAL A 19 -20.12 7.77 -6.19
CA VAL A 19 -19.46 7.15 -5.03
C VAL A 19 -20.08 7.65 -3.74
N SER A 20 -20.50 6.75 -2.84
CA SER A 20 -20.97 7.07 -1.50
C SER A 20 -19.89 6.89 -0.42
N THR A 21 -19.95 7.68 0.65
CA THR A 21 -19.06 7.59 1.82
C THR A 21 -19.83 7.90 3.10
N TRP A 22 -19.50 7.21 4.19
CA TRP A 22 -20.05 7.49 5.53
C TRP A 22 -19.32 8.62 6.27
N HIS A 23 -18.19 9.06 5.73
CA HIS A 23 -17.38 10.15 6.26
C HIS A 23 -17.70 11.43 5.52
N ASP A 24 -17.87 12.52 6.27
CA ASP A 24 -18.08 13.84 5.68
C ASP A 24 -16.85 14.26 4.86
N PRO A 25 -16.97 14.43 3.53
CA PRO A 25 -15.84 14.78 2.67
C PRO A 25 -15.28 16.18 2.95
N ARG A 26 -15.98 17.00 3.75
CA ARG A 26 -15.52 18.32 4.20
C ARG A 26 -14.49 18.24 5.33
N ILE A 27 -14.33 17.07 5.94
CA ILE A 27 -13.40 16.83 7.05
C ILE A 27 -12.26 15.95 6.52
N PRO A 28 -11.01 16.44 6.52
CA PRO A 28 -9.84 15.64 6.18
C PRO A 28 -9.79 14.34 6.99
N ARG A 29 -9.55 13.21 6.32
CA ARG A 29 -9.54 11.86 6.95
C ARG A 29 -8.52 11.76 8.09
N ASP A 30 -7.44 12.51 7.98
CA ASP A 30 -6.36 12.57 8.97
C ASP A 30 -6.85 13.18 10.29
N ILE A 31 -7.88 14.05 10.25
CA ILE A 31 -8.47 14.69 11.44
C ILE A 31 -9.55 13.80 12.07
N SER A 32 -10.25 12.99 11.27
CA SER A 32 -11.27 12.05 11.80
C SER A 32 -10.66 10.83 12.52
N ASN A 33 -9.40 10.49 12.23
CA ASN A 33 -8.70 9.34 12.83
C ASN A 33 -7.79 9.72 14.01
N LEU A 34 -7.50 11.02 14.19
CA LEU A 34 -6.91 11.47 15.43
C LEU A 34 -7.98 11.31 16.51
N GLN A 35 -7.73 10.46 17.50
CA GLN A 35 -8.37 10.55 18.83
C GLN A 35 -8.00 11.93 19.41
N LEU A 36 -8.59 13.00 18.89
CA LEU A 36 -8.55 14.32 19.49
C LEU A 36 -9.14 14.13 20.88
N ARG A 37 -8.36 14.45 21.91
CA ARG A 37 -8.79 14.29 23.30
C ARG A 37 -10.10 15.05 23.47
N GLU A 38 -11.09 14.47 24.15
CA GLU A 38 -12.42 15.08 24.37
C GLU A 38 -12.29 16.53 24.91
N ASP A 39 -11.20 16.76 25.63
CA ASP A 39 -10.74 17.99 26.24
C ASP A 39 -10.58 19.17 25.24
N GLU A 40 -10.23 18.92 23.97
CA GLU A 40 -9.97 19.97 22.96
C GLU A 40 -11.20 20.35 22.11
N LEU A 41 -12.17 19.44 21.96
CA LEU A 41 -13.35 19.64 21.10
C LEU A 41 -14.56 20.21 21.84
N GLY A 42 -14.51 20.26 23.17
CA GLY A 42 -15.60 20.71 24.03
C GLY A 42 -16.77 19.72 24.10
N PRO A 43 -17.83 20.05 24.87
CA PRO A 43 -18.97 19.15 25.04
C PRO A 43 -19.73 18.94 23.73
N LEU A 44 -20.32 17.76 23.57
CA LEU A 44 -21.18 17.47 22.43
C LEU A 44 -22.36 18.46 22.36
N PRO A 45 -22.83 18.83 21.16
CA PRO A 45 -23.98 19.72 21.02
C PRO A 45 -25.22 19.09 21.67
N ALA A 46 -26.11 19.93 22.22
CA ALA A 46 -27.34 19.45 22.86
C ALA A 46 -28.12 18.48 21.95
N GLY A 47 -28.50 17.31 22.48
CA GLY A 47 -29.22 16.27 21.74
C GLY A 47 -28.33 15.27 20.99
N TRP A 48 -27.00 15.37 21.09
CA TRP A 48 -26.06 14.39 20.54
C TRP A 48 -25.52 13.44 21.61
N GLU A 49 -25.43 12.15 21.29
CA GLU A 49 -24.91 11.10 22.18
C GLU A 49 -23.87 10.25 21.44
N PRO A 50 -22.68 9.98 22.03
CA PRO A 50 -21.73 9.04 21.47
C PRO A 50 -22.10 7.62 21.86
N ARG A 51 -21.99 6.68 20.92
CA ARG A 51 -22.21 5.25 21.14
C ARG A 51 -21.11 4.44 20.47
N VAL A 52 -20.97 3.20 20.91
CA VAL A 52 -19.96 2.28 20.38
C VAL A 52 -20.66 1.10 19.72
N THR A 53 -20.21 0.71 18.53
CA THR A 53 -20.68 -0.50 17.84
C THR A 53 -20.13 -1.75 18.55
N GLY A 54 -20.69 -2.93 18.27
CA GLY A 54 -20.14 -4.21 18.77
C GLY A 54 -18.69 -4.48 18.35
N THR A 55 -18.20 -3.76 17.34
CA THR A 55 -16.81 -3.81 16.83
C THR A 55 -15.89 -2.76 17.49
N GLY A 56 -16.36 -2.04 18.52
CA GLY A 56 -15.55 -1.04 19.23
C GLY A 56 -15.46 0.33 18.55
N ARG A 57 -16.19 0.55 17.44
CA ARG A 57 -16.14 1.82 16.69
C ARG A 57 -17.14 2.83 17.24
N VAL A 58 -16.70 4.06 17.49
CA VAL A 58 -17.56 5.15 17.96
C VAL A 58 -18.40 5.70 16.81
N TYR A 59 -19.69 5.93 17.07
CA TYR A 59 -20.63 6.65 16.22
C TYR A 59 -21.49 7.59 17.07
N TYR A 60 -22.09 8.59 16.46
CA TYR A 60 -22.83 9.66 17.13
C TYR A 60 -24.31 9.62 16.73
N VAL A 61 -25.18 9.74 17.72
CA VAL A 61 -26.64 9.72 17.58
C VAL A 61 -27.16 11.12 17.83
N ASP A 62 -27.89 11.69 16.87
CA ASP A 62 -28.64 12.94 17.04
C ASP A 62 -30.11 12.63 17.36
N HIS A 63 -30.49 12.83 18.61
CA HIS A 63 -31.85 12.58 19.11
C HIS A 63 -32.87 13.58 18.57
N ARG A 64 -32.45 14.73 18.04
CA ARG A 64 -33.37 15.73 17.48
C ARG A 64 -33.79 15.39 16.06
N SER A 65 -32.83 14.98 15.23
CA SER A 65 -33.09 14.57 13.84
C SER A 65 -33.35 13.07 13.70
N ARG A 66 -33.20 12.30 14.79
CA ARG A 66 -33.28 10.83 14.82
C ARG A 66 -32.35 10.19 13.79
N THR A 67 -31.14 10.73 13.68
CA THR A 67 -30.12 10.23 12.75
C THR A 67 -28.87 9.77 13.47
N THR A 68 -28.06 8.97 12.77
CA THR A 68 -26.77 8.49 13.27
C THR A 68 -25.67 8.73 12.24
N GLN A 69 -24.46 9.06 12.69
CA GLN A 69 -23.30 9.26 11.82
C GLN A 69 -21.99 8.82 12.48
N PHE A 70 -20.99 8.48 11.67
CA PHE A 70 -19.66 8.10 12.18
C PHE A 70 -18.71 9.29 12.37
N THR A 71 -19.05 10.45 11.81
CA THR A 71 -18.24 11.66 11.93
C THR A 71 -18.67 12.43 13.19
N ASP A 72 -17.73 12.90 14.01
CA ASP A 72 -18.07 13.70 15.19
C ASP A 72 -18.74 15.02 14.79
N PRO A 73 -19.95 15.34 15.31
CA PRO A 73 -20.65 16.59 14.98
C PRO A 73 -19.84 17.85 15.35
N ARG A 74 -18.95 17.78 16.34
CA ARG A 74 -18.09 18.88 16.78
C ARG A 74 -17.08 19.28 15.72
N LEU A 75 -16.60 18.35 14.89
CA LEU A 75 -15.67 18.64 13.78
C LEU A 75 -16.33 19.52 12.73
N SER A 76 -17.61 19.27 12.43
CA SER A 76 -18.38 20.09 11.49
C SER A 76 -18.69 21.49 12.02
N ILE A 77 -18.83 21.63 13.35
CA ILE A 77 -19.13 22.91 14.03
C ILE A 77 -17.87 23.74 14.24
N ASN A 78 -16.74 23.12 14.58
CA ASN A 78 -15.46 23.81 14.76
C ASN A 78 -14.92 24.36 13.43
N ILE A 79 -15.14 23.68 12.30
CA ILE A 79 -14.86 24.22 10.96
C ILE A 79 -15.76 25.42 10.62
N ARG A 80 -17.00 25.46 11.13
CA ARG A 80 -17.94 26.58 10.91
C ARG A 80 -17.74 27.76 11.86
N ARG A 81 -17.24 27.54 13.08
CA ARG A 81 -17.01 28.59 14.10
C ARG A 81 -15.60 29.16 14.08
N HIS A 82 -14.59 28.34 13.80
CA HIS A 82 -13.19 28.74 13.72
C HIS A 82 -12.69 28.58 12.28
N GLY A 83 -13.12 29.51 11.43
CA GLY A 83 -12.28 29.87 10.30
C GLY A 83 -10.93 30.32 10.84
N ARG A 84 -9.90 29.50 10.63
CA ARG A 84 -8.48 29.90 10.56
C ARG A 84 -7.62 30.00 11.83
N SER A 85 -7.93 29.33 12.96
CA SER A 85 -7.10 29.51 14.19
C SER A 85 -6.80 28.24 15.01
N MET A 86 -6.40 27.12 14.39
CA MET A 86 -5.85 25.98 15.15
C MET A 86 -4.59 25.34 14.54
N PHE A 87 -4.01 25.94 13.50
CA PHE A 87 -2.81 25.41 12.82
C PHE A 87 -1.60 26.34 12.94
N GLN A 88 -1.35 26.89 14.13
CA GLN A 88 -0.15 27.72 14.32
C GLN A 88 0.42 27.66 15.74
N GLU A 89 1.13 26.57 16.02
CA GLU A 89 2.24 26.42 16.99
C GLU A 89 2.73 24.97 16.78
N SER A 90 3.94 24.62 16.33
CA SER A 90 5.25 25.22 16.13
C SER A 90 5.87 24.40 14.96
N THR A 91 6.65 24.85 13.98
CA THR A 91 7.80 25.76 13.95
C THR A 91 8.10 25.95 12.47
N VAL A 92 8.02 27.17 11.90
CA VAL A 92 9.00 27.63 10.89
C VAL A 92 9.06 29.16 10.92
N ILE A 93 10.25 29.64 11.28
CA ILE A 93 10.98 30.85 10.86
C ILE A 93 10.18 31.88 10.04
N ARG A 94 10.12 33.10 10.58
CA ARG A 94 9.53 34.31 9.98
C ARG A 94 10.25 34.73 8.68
N LEU A 95 9.46 35.10 7.67
CA LEU A 95 9.76 36.18 6.70
C LEU A 95 8.45 36.85 6.23
N PRO A 96 8.43 38.16 5.92
CA PRO A 96 7.22 38.97 6.03
C PRO A 96 6.41 39.12 4.74
N ASN A 97 5.09 38.99 4.92
CA ASN A 97 4.00 39.81 4.37
C ASN A 97 4.07 40.25 2.88
N GLN A 98 3.30 39.57 2.02
CA GLN A 98 2.73 40.21 0.82
C GLN A 98 1.24 39.90 0.66
N LYS A 99 0.51 40.98 0.36
CA LYS A 99 -0.95 41.09 0.26
C LYS A 99 -1.56 40.13 -0.77
N HIS A 100 -2.77 39.67 -0.44
CA HIS A 100 -3.71 38.96 -1.30
C HIS A 100 -3.78 39.55 -2.72
N LYS A 101 -3.40 38.73 -3.70
CA LYS A 101 -3.97 38.69 -5.05
C LYS A 101 -4.65 37.33 -5.21
N ASP A 102 -5.72 37.30 -5.98
CA ASP A 102 -6.48 36.10 -6.34
C ASP A 102 -5.55 34.92 -6.60
N LYS A 103 -5.64 33.86 -5.78
CA LYS A 103 -4.88 32.64 -6.02
C LYS A 103 -5.54 31.94 -7.21
N GLU A 104 -5.01 32.21 -8.40
CA GLU A 104 -4.91 31.20 -9.45
C GLU A 104 -4.57 29.87 -8.76
N VAL A 105 -5.30 28.81 -9.11
CA VAL A 105 -5.01 27.46 -8.65
C VAL A 105 -3.55 27.19 -9.02
N GLU A 106 -2.66 27.31 -8.04
CA GLU A 106 -1.25 27.08 -8.27
C GLU A 106 -1.14 25.68 -8.85
N PRO A 107 -0.69 25.58 -10.11
CA PRO A 107 -0.90 24.34 -10.79
C PRO A 107 0.00 23.31 -10.09
N LEU A 108 -0.49 22.08 -9.89
CA LEU A 108 0.17 21.07 -9.04
C LEU A 108 1.71 20.98 -9.31
N PRO A 109 2.56 20.63 -8.34
CA PRO A 109 3.98 20.40 -8.62
C PRO A 109 4.18 19.53 -9.86
N LYS A 110 5.18 19.84 -10.70
CA LYS A 110 5.38 19.17 -12.00
C LYS A 110 5.29 17.63 -11.89
N TYR A 111 5.94 17.05 -10.89
CA TYR A 111 5.89 15.60 -10.63
C TYR A 111 4.47 15.07 -10.34
N LYS A 112 3.61 15.83 -9.65
CA LYS A 112 2.21 15.47 -9.39
C LYS A 112 1.36 15.59 -10.65
N ARG A 113 1.56 16.65 -11.46
CA ARG A 113 0.86 16.78 -12.75
C ARG A 113 1.22 15.64 -13.68
N ASP A 114 2.50 15.34 -13.79
CA ASP A 114 3.02 14.25 -14.60
C ASP A 114 2.46 12.91 -14.11
N LEU A 115 2.31 12.70 -12.80
CA LEU A 115 1.71 11.49 -12.24
C LEU A 115 0.22 11.35 -12.60
N VAL A 116 -0.58 12.41 -12.42
CA VAL A 116 -2.00 12.38 -12.80
C VAL A 116 -2.15 12.10 -14.29
N GLN A 117 -1.31 12.71 -15.13
CA GLN A 117 -1.30 12.45 -16.56
C GLN A 117 -0.90 11.00 -16.89
N LYS A 118 0.16 10.46 -16.26
CA LYS A 118 0.59 9.07 -16.42
C LYS A 118 -0.51 8.08 -16.01
N ILE A 119 -1.20 8.33 -14.90
CA ILE A 119 -2.33 7.50 -14.45
C ILE A 119 -3.48 7.55 -15.48
N LYS A 120 -3.78 8.74 -16.03
CA LYS A 120 -4.82 8.89 -17.06
C LYS A 120 -4.48 8.10 -18.32
N LEU A 121 -3.23 8.17 -18.79
CA LEU A 121 -2.75 7.42 -19.95
C LEU A 121 -2.83 5.92 -19.69
N LEU A 122 -2.29 5.45 -18.56
CA LEU A 122 -2.31 4.04 -18.17
C LEU A 122 -3.75 3.51 -18.11
N ARG A 123 -4.69 4.23 -17.48
CA ARG A 123 -6.10 3.83 -17.44
C ARG A 123 -6.72 3.75 -18.83
N GLY A 124 -6.41 4.69 -19.72
CA GLY A 124 -6.86 4.65 -21.11
C GLY A 124 -6.36 3.41 -21.85
N GLU A 125 -5.09 3.06 -21.69
CA GLU A 125 -4.49 1.85 -22.28
C GLU A 125 -5.13 0.57 -21.73
N LEU A 126 -5.28 0.47 -20.40
CA LEU A 126 -5.88 -0.70 -19.75
C LEU A 126 -7.34 -0.91 -20.18
N LEU A 127 -8.11 0.16 -20.31
CA LEU A 127 -9.49 0.09 -20.82
C LEU A 127 -9.54 -0.39 -22.27
N SER A 128 -8.55 -0.06 -23.11
CA SER A 128 -8.51 -0.57 -24.50
C SER A 128 -8.21 -2.07 -24.57
N LEU A 129 -7.56 -2.62 -23.55
CA LEU A 129 -7.30 -4.05 -23.40
C LEU A 129 -8.48 -4.83 -22.79
N ALA A 130 -9.50 -4.14 -22.27
CA ALA A 130 -10.66 -4.77 -21.64
C ALA A 130 -11.57 -5.39 -22.72
N PRO A 131 -11.96 -6.67 -22.58
CA PRO A 131 -12.91 -7.30 -23.50
C PRO A 131 -14.25 -6.53 -23.53
N PRO A 132 -14.90 -6.40 -24.70
CA PRO A 132 -16.11 -5.59 -24.85
C PRO A 132 -17.32 -6.16 -24.10
N ALA A 133 -17.29 -7.45 -23.75
CA ALA A 133 -18.39 -8.11 -23.04
C ALA A 133 -17.88 -9.20 -22.09
N GLY A 134 -18.72 -9.49 -21.10
CA GLY A 134 -18.51 -10.56 -20.12
C GLY A 134 -18.07 -10.05 -18.75
N HIS A 135 -18.11 -10.97 -17.79
CA HIS A 135 -17.80 -10.70 -16.40
C HIS A 135 -16.75 -11.68 -15.88
N CYS A 136 -15.81 -11.18 -15.09
CA CYS A 136 -14.96 -11.98 -14.22
C CYS A 136 -15.72 -12.15 -12.90
N ARG A 137 -16.36 -13.30 -12.70
CA ARG A 137 -17.16 -13.58 -11.51
C ARG A 137 -16.33 -14.33 -10.49
N LEU A 138 -16.28 -13.81 -9.27
CA LEU A 138 -15.65 -14.44 -8.12
C LEU A 138 -16.70 -14.63 -7.03
N GLU A 139 -16.85 -15.86 -6.53
CA GLU A 139 -17.74 -16.17 -5.42
C GLU A 139 -16.93 -16.76 -4.26
N VAL A 140 -16.74 -15.97 -3.20
CA VAL A 140 -15.80 -16.26 -2.11
C VAL A 140 -16.51 -16.24 -0.75
N SER A 141 -16.06 -17.05 0.19
CA SER A 141 -16.43 -16.94 1.62
C SER A 141 -15.53 -15.88 2.29
N ARG A 142 -16.03 -15.25 3.36
CA ARG A 142 -15.22 -14.32 4.18
C ARG A 142 -14.19 -15.06 5.02
N GLU A 143 -14.57 -16.23 5.51
CA GLU A 143 -13.76 -17.11 6.36
C GLU A 143 -12.58 -17.71 5.57
N GLU A 144 -12.80 -18.03 4.29
CA GLU A 144 -11.80 -18.67 3.41
C GLU A 144 -11.42 -17.77 2.22
N VAL A 145 -11.34 -16.45 2.43
CA VAL A 145 -11.14 -15.47 1.34
C VAL A 145 -9.89 -15.76 0.51
N PHE A 146 -8.79 -16.20 1.13
CA PHE A 146 -7.54 -16.50 0.44
C PHE A 146 -7.67 -17.75 -0.44
N GLU A 147 -8.08 -18.88 0.14
CA GLU A 147 -8.17 -20.18 -0.55
C GLU A 147 -9.23 -20.20 -1.66
N ASP A 148 -10.40 -19.58 -1.42
CA ASP A 148 -11.43 -19.45 -2.45
C ASP A 148 -10.97 -18.58 -3.62
N SER A 149 -10.24 -17.50 -3.33
CA SER A 149 -9.68 -16.61 -4.35
C SER A 149 -8.58 -17.29 -5.15
N TYR A 150 -7.67 -17.99 -4.47
CA TYR A 150 -6.57 -18.72 -5.07
C TYR A 150 -7.09 -19.73 -6.11
N ARG A 151 -8.02 -20.61 -5.71
CA ARG A 151 -8.61 -21.63 -6.59
C ARG A 151 -9.27 -21.04 -7.83
N GLN A 152 -10.03 -19.95 -7.68
CA GLN A 152 -10.77 -19.33 -8.78
C GLN A 152 -9.88 -18.52 -9.71
N VAL A 153 -9.04 -17.65 -9.17
CA VAL A 153 -8.14 -16.79 -9.96
C VAL A 153 -7.15 -17.64 -10.73
N MET A 154 -6.54 -18.65 -10.09
CA MET A 154 -5.54 -19.49 -10.75
C MET A 154 -6.12 -20.30 -11.92
N LYS A 155 -7.37 -20.75 -11.81
CA LYS A 155 -8.08 -21.47 -12.88
C LYS A 155 -8.45 -20.60 -14.09
N MET A 156 -8.62 -19.29 -13.91
CA MET A 156 -9.01 -18.38 -15.00
C MET A 156 -7.85 -18.10 -15.96
N LYS A 157 -8.14 -17.75 -17.22
CA LYS A 157 -7.13 -17.26 -18.16
C LYS A 157 -6.94 -15.75 -17.97
N GLY A 158 -5.76 -15.23 -18.32
CA GLY A 158 -5.47 -13.79 -18.17
C GLY A 158 -6.47 -12.87 -18.89
N LYS A 159 -7.00 -13.30 -20.04
CA LYS A 159 -8.07 -12.59 -20.79
C LYS A 159 -9.42 -12.55 -20.07
N ASP A 160 -9.71 -13.54 -19.22
CA ASP A 160 -10.94 -13.56 -18.42
C ASP A 160 -10.82 -12.65 -17.20
N LEU A 161 -9.63 -12.54 -16.60
CA LEU A 161 -9.38 -11.63 -15.48
C LEU A 161 -9.50 -10.15 -15.85
N ARG A 162 -9.38 -9.81 -17.15
CA ARG A 162 -9.54 -8.45 -17.68
C ARG A 162 -11.00 -8.06 -17.93
N LYS A 163 -11.93 -9.01 -17.87
CA LYS A 163 -13.37 -8.72 -17.96
C LYS A 163 -13.82 -7.95 -16.72
N ARG A 164 -14.95 -7.26 -16.81
CA ARG A 164 -15.54 -6.52 -15.68
C ARG A 164 -15.64 -7.41 -14.44
N LEU A 165 -14.93 -7.03 -13.38
CA LEU A 165 -14.90 -7.76 -12.12
C LEU A 165 -16.25 -7.68 -11.40
N MET A 166 -16.72 -8.82 -10.91
CA MET A 166 -17.93 -8.97 -10.11
C MET A 166 -17.62 -9.93 -8.97
N VAL A 167 -17.47 -9.40 -7.76
CA VAL A 167 -17.23 -10.21 -6.56
C VAL A 167 -18.53 -10.38 -5.78
N LYS A 168 -18.77 -11.60 -5.30
CA LYS A 168 -19.91 -11.96 -4.45
C LYS A 168 -19.40 -12.72 -3.23
N PHE A 169 -19.78 -12.28 -2.03
CA PHE A 169 -19.59 -13.06 -0.82
C PHE A 169 -20.72 -14.08 -0.66
N ARG A 170 -20.38 -15.34 -0.36
CA ARG A 170 -21.38 -16.41 -0.17
C ARG A 170 -22.29 -16.07 1.02
N GLY A 171 -23.59 -16.25 0.83
CA GLY A 171 -24.59 -15.96 1.87
C GLY A 171 -24.95 -14.48 2.03
N GLU A 172 -24.37 -13.57 1.24
CA GLU A 172 -24.66 -12.14 1.32
C GLU A 172 -25.45 -11.63 0.11
N GLU A 173 -26.46 -10.81 0.36
CA GLU A 173 -27.17 -10.07 -0.68
C GLU A 173 -26.34 -8.82 -1.06
N GLY A 174 -25.44 -9.00 -2.03
CA GLY A 174 -24.62 -7.92 -2.56
C GLY A 174 -24.51 -7.99 -4.08
N LEU A 175 -25.06 -6.99 -4.78
CA LEU A 175 -24.79 -6.74 -6.20
C LEU A 175 -23.59 -5.77 -6.29
N ASP A 176 -22.50 -6.22 -6.90
CA ASP A 176 -21.24 -5.47 -6.92
C ASP A 176 -21.29 -4.28 -7.88
N TYR A 177 -21.59 -3.10 -7.33
CA TYR A 177 -21.38 -1.80 -7.98
C TYR A 177 -19.98 -1.22 -7.65
N GLY A 178 -19.00 -2.06 -7.32
CA GLY A 178 -17.60 -1.69 -7.05
C GLY A 178 -17.23 -1.58 -5.57
N GLY A 179 -18.20 -1.71 -4.65
CA GLY A 179 -17.96 -1.75 -3.21
C GLY A 179 -17.43 -3.10 -2.75
N VAL A 180 -18.00 -4.19 -3.26
CA VAL A 180 -17.66 -5.56 -2.84
C VAL A 180 -16.30 -5.95 -3.37
N ALA A 181 -15.99 -5.61 -4.63
CA ALA A 181 -14.64 -5.80 -5.18
C ALA A 181 -13.56 -5.06 -4.36
N ARG A 182 -13.84 -3.83 -3.91
CA ARG A 182 -12.90 -3.07 -3.07
C ARG A 182 -12.64 -3.76 -1.73
N GLU A 183 -13.70 -4.24 -1.09
CA GLU A 183 -13.59 -4.98 0.16
C GLU A 183 -12.83 -6.30 -0.03
N TRP A 184 -13.11 -7.03 -1.11
CA TRP A 184 -12.39 -8.26 -1.43
C TRP A 184 -10.88 -8.04 -1.60
N PHE A 185 -10.47 -7.02 -2.36
CA PHE A 185 -9.05 -6.68 -2.50
C PHE A 185 -8.43 -6.31 -1.15
N TYR A 186 -9.14 -5.57 -0.30
CA TYR A 186 -8.69 -5.20 1.03
C TYR A 186 -8.44 -6.45 1.90
N LEU A 187 -9.45 -7.33 2.04
CA LEU A 187 -9.34 -8.55 2.84
C LEU A 187 -8.26 -9.49 2.29
N LEU A 188 -8.25 -9.71 0.97
CA LEU A 188 -7.26 -10.58 0.33
C LEU A 188 -5.84 -10.03 0.48
N SER A 189 -5.65 -8.70 0.42
CA SER A 189 -4.34 -8.11 0.61
C SER A 189 -3.77 -8.35 2.01
N HIS A 190 -4.61 -8.33 3.05
CA HIS A 190 -4.16 -8.65 4.41
C HIS A 190 -3.72 -10.11 4.54
N GLU A 191 -4.48 -11.04 3.96
CA GLU A 191 -4.13 -12.46 4.01
C GLU A 191 -2.88 -12.77 3.18
N MET A 192 -2.84 -12.33 1.92
CA MET A 192 -1.75 -12.72 1.01
C MET A 192 -0.40 -12.07 1.34
N LEU A 193 -0.42 -10.92 2.01
CA LEU A 193 0.77 -10.17 2.40
C LEU A 193 1.18 -10.42 3.86
N ASN A 194 0.47 -11.30 4.56
CA ASN A 194 0.78 -11.65 5.93
C ASN A 194 2.11 -12.43 5.99
N PRO A 195 3.14 -11.91 6.69
CA PRO A 195 4.44 -12.56 6.80
C PRO A 195 4.41 -13.93 7.47
N TYR A 196 3.37 -14.23 8.26
CA TYR A 196 3.22 -15.54 8.90
C TYR A 196 3.09 -16.70 7.89
N TYR A 197 2.61 -16.45 6.67
CA TYR A 197 2.57 -17.46 5.61
C TYR A 197 3.94 -17.72 4.95
N GLY A 198 4.97 -16.94 5.33
CA GLY A 198 6.35 -17.15 4.89
C GLY A 198 6.64 -16.78 3.43
N LEU A 199 5.67 -16.21 2.70
CA LEU A 199 5.85 -15.73 1.32
C LEU A 199 6.60 -14.39 1.28
N PHE A 200 6.27 -13.52 2.22
CA PHE A 200 6.85 -12.19 2.38
C PHE A 200 7.43 -12.04 3.78
N GLN A 201 8.39 -11.14 3.92
CA GLN A 201 8.96 -10.72 5.20
C GLN A 201 9.02 -9.20 5.25
N TYR A 202 9.05 -8.65 6.47
CA TYR A 202 9.30 -7.22 6.64
C TYR A 202 10.74 -6.87 6.24
N SER A 203 10.92 -5.66 5.72
CA SER A 203 12.26 -5.05 5.62
C SER A 203 12.86 -4.88 7.02
N ARG A 204 14.20 -4.91 7.13
CA ARG A 204 14.89 -4.77 8.42
C ARG A 204 14.72 -3.38 9.04
N GLU A 205 14.51 -2.35 8.21
CA GLU A 205 14.45 -0.96 8.65
C GLU A 205 13.04 -0.55 9.10
N ASP A 206 12.00 -0.96 8.36
CA ASP A 206 10.61 -0.56 8.60
C ASP A 206 9.66 -1.77 8.67
N ASN A 207 8.93 -1.90 9.77
CA ASN A 207 7.89 -2.92 9.98
C ASN A 207 6.64 -2.76 9.07
N TYR A 208 6.71 -1.89 8.06
CA TYR A 208 5.60 -1.54 7.18
C TYR A 208 5.83 -1.88 5.71
N THR A 209 7.07 -2.17 5.31
CA THR A 209 7.39 -2.52 3.92
C THR A 209 7.73 -3.99 3.78
N LEU A 210 7.27 -4.60 2.69
CA LEU A 210 7.37 -6.02 2.44
C LEU A 210 8.35 -6.33 1.31
N GLN A 211 9.08 -7.42 1.46
CA GLN A 211 9.93 -8.04 0.46
C GLN A 211 9.64 -9.54 0.36
N ILE A 212 9.98 -10.16 -0.76
CA ILE A 212 9.86 -11.62 -0.91
C ILE A 212 10.78 -12.28 0.12
N ASN A 213 10.27 -13.29 0.81
CA ASN A 213 11.10 -14.07 1.71
C ASN A 213 12.00 -15.02 0.89
N PRO A 214 13.34 -14.92 0.97
CA PRO A 214 14.26 -15.85 0.31
C PRO A 214 14.01 -17.31 0.72
N ASP A 215 13.56 -17.50 1.96
CA ASP A 215 13.25 -18.78 2.57
C ASP A 215 11.82 -19.28 2.25
N SER A 216 11.08 -18.60 1.38
CA SER A 216 9.71 -19.01 1.00
C SER A 216 9.63 -20.42 0.42
N GLY A 217 10.74 -20.95 -0.11
CA GLY A 217 10.86 -22.32 -0.61
C GLY A 217 10.58 -23.43 0.42
N ILE A 218 10.49 -23.10 1.71
CA ILE A 218 9.98 -24.03 2.74
C ILE A 218 8.57 -24.51 2.43
N ASN A 219 7.77 -23.68 1.76
CA ASN A 219 6.48 -24.06 1.23
C ASN A 219 6.67 -24.54 -0.23
N PRO A 220 6.45 -25.83 -0.53
CA PRO A 220 6.62 -26.36 -1.89
C PRO A 220 5.78 -25.63 -2.95
N ASP A 221 4.65 -25.06 -2.56
CA ASP A 221 3.73 -24.35 -3.45
C ASP A 221 3.98 -22.84 -3.51
N HIS A 222 5.04 -22.32 -2.86
CA HIS A 222 5.33 -20.89 -2.77
C HIS A 222 5.37 -20.18 -4.13
N LEU A 223 5.91 -20.82 -5.18
CA LEU A 223 5.94 -20.26 -6.53
C LEU A 223 4.52 -20.07 -7.10
N SER A 224 3.62 -21.01 -6.82
CA SER A 224 2.23 -20.90 -7.24
C SER A 224 1.51 -19.79 -6.50
N TYR A 225 1.78 -19.63 -5.19
CA TYR A 225 1.25 -18.52 -4.40
C TYR A 225 1.80 -17.16 -4.84
N LEU A 226 3.10 -17.04 -5.12
CA LEU A 226 3.70 -15.82 -5.66
C LEU A 226 3.12 -15.47 -7.04
N HIS A 227 2.89 -16.47 -7.89
CA HIS A 227 2.19 -16.25 -9.17
C HIS A 227 0.75 -15.78 -8.96
N PHE A 228 0.02 -16.35 -8.00
CA PHE A 228 -1.31 -15.88 -7.61
C PHE A 228 -1.29 -14.42 -7.13
N VAL A 229 -0.37 -14.05 -6.23
CA VAL A 229 -0.19 -12.68 -5.74
C VAL A 229 0.10 -11.73 -6.91
N GLY A 230 0.99 -12.11 -7.83
CA GLY A 230 1.27 -11.34 -9.03
C GLY A 230 0.03 -11.11 -9.90
N ARG A 231 -0.85 -12.11 -10.05
CA ARG A 231 -2.13 -11.97 -10.76
C ARG A 231 -3.08 -11.03 -10.02
N VAL A 232 -3.16 -11.09 -8.70
CA VAL A 232 -4.01 -10.22 -7.88
C VAL A 232 -3.52 -8.76 -7.95
N ILE A 233 -2.22 -8.52 -7.85
CA ILE A 233 -1.62 -7.18 -8.04
C ILE A 233 -1.95 -6.66 -9.44
N GLY A 234 -1.79 -7.48 -10.47
CA GLY A 234 -2.16 -7.13 -11.83
C GLY A 234 -3.65 -6.80 -11.98
N MET A 235 -4.54 -7.56 -11.33
CA MET A 235 -5.97 -7.28 -11.29
C MET A 235 -6.29 -5.97 -10.57
N ALA A 236 -5.66 -5.69 -9.43
CA ALA A 236 -5.85 -4.46 -8.68
C ALA A 236 -5.49 -3.24 -9.53
N ILE A 237 -4.33 -3.28 -10.21
CA ILE A 237 -3.89 -2.23 -11.13
C ILE A 237 -4.85 -2.10 -12.32
N PHE A 238 -5.23 -3.23 -12.94
CA PHE A 238 -6.10 -3.24 -14.13
C PHE A 238 -7.48 -2.64 -13.84
N HIS A 239 -8.10 -3.04 -12.73
CA HIS A 239 -9.45 -2.61 -12.34
C HIS A 239 -9.46 -1.32 -11.52
N GLY A 240 -8.30 -0.77 -11.15
CA GLY A 240 -8.17 0.50 -10.43
C GLY A 240 -8.52 0.41 -8.94
N HIS A 241 -8.22 -0.72 -8.31
CA HIS A 241 -8.35 -0.93 -6.87
C HIS A 241 -7.01 -0.78 -6.15
N TYR A 242 -7.07 -0.44 -4.87
CA TYR A 242 -5.92 -0.38 -3.98
C TYR A 242 -5.81 -1.68 -3.20
N LEU A 243 -4.57 -2.10 -2.91
CA LEU A 243 -4.24 -3.15 -1.96
C LEU A 243 -3.79 -2.49 -0.66
N ASP A 244 -4.05 -3.14 0.46
CA ASP A 244 -3.51 -2.70 1.76
C ASP A 244 -2.19 -3.43 2.02
N GLY A 245 -1.09 -2.70 1.85
CA GLY A 245 0.27 -3.23 1.92
C GLY A 245 1.21 -2.50 0.97
N GLY A 246 2.44 -2.24 1.44
CA GLY A 246 3.49 -1.59 0.67
C GLY A 246 4.66 -2.53 0.44
N PHE A 247 5.16 -2.58 -0.79
CA PHE A 247 6.41 -3.26 -1.10
C PHE A 247 7.58 -2.29 -1.00
N THR A 248 8.79 -2.83 -0.85
CA THR A 248 10.01 -2.02 -0.90
C THR A 248 10.18 -1.37 -2.29
N MET A 249 10.87 -0.22 -2.34
CA MET A 249 11.12 0.46 -3.62
C MET A 249 11.84 -0.41 -4.68
N PRO A 250 12.79 -1.28 -4.30
CA PRO A 250 13.45 -2.18 -5.26
C PRO A 250 12.48 -3.17 -5.90
N PHE A 251 11.46 -3.64 -5.17
CA PHE A 251 10.40 -4.49 -5.73
C PHE A 251 9.64 -3.77 -6.87
N TYR A 252 9.28 -2.50 -6.68
CA TYR A 252 8.64 -1.72 -7.75
C TYR A 252 9.60 -1.44 -8.93
N LYS A 253 10.90 -1.27 -8.67
CA LYS A 253 11.90 -1.16 -9.75
C LYS A 253 11.97 -2.44 -10.58
N GLN A 254 11.96 -3.61 -9.94
CA GLN A 254 11.93 -4.90 -10.64
C GLN A 254 10.70 -5.08 -11.51
N LEU A 255 9.51 -4.70 -11.02
CA LEU A 255 8.27 -4.71 -11.82
C LEU A 255 8.35 -3.82 -13.08
N LEU A 256 9.14 -2.74 -13.01
CA LEU A 256 9.38 -1.82 -14.13
C LEU A 256 10.61 -2.20 -14.97
N SER A 257 11.23 -3.35 -14.69
CA SER A 257 12.49 -3.80 -15.31
C SER A 257 13.61 -2.76 -15.21
N LYS A 258 13.64 -1.99 -14.12
CA LYS A 258 14.71 -1.03 -13.82
C LYS A 258 15.81 -1.71 -13.00
N PRO A 259 17.09 -1.39 -13.25
CA PRO A 259 18.18 -1.92 -12.45
C PRO A 259 18.08 -1.42 -11.00
N THR A 260 18.35 -2.32 -10.07
CA THR A 260 18.56 -2.00 -8.66
C THR A 260 19.98 -1.48 -8.45
N THR A 261 20.12 -0.47 -7.60
CA THR A 261 21.39 0.23 -7.31
C THR A 261 21.84 -0.01 -5.87
N LEU A 262 23.04 0.44 -5.51
CA LEU A 262 23.50 0.35 -4.12
C LEU A 262 22.60 1.14 -3.17
N ASP A 263 22.17 2.34 -3.57
CA ASP A 263 21.24 3.19 -2.79
C ASP A 263 19.90 2.51 -2.50
N ASP A 264 19.47 1.57 -3.36
CA ASP A 264 18.23 0.82 -3.14
C ASP A 264 18.34 -0.14 -1.95
N LEU A 265 19.56 -0.60 -1.67
CA LEU A 265 19.87 -1.52 -0.57
C LEU A 265 19.77 -0.83 0.78
N GLU A 266 20.00 0.49 0.85
CA GLU A 266 19.88 1.26 2.08
C GLU A 266 18.52 1.04 2.75
N SER A 267 17.44 1.07 1.95
CA SER A 267 16.06 0.90 2.43
C SER A 267 15.67 -0.54 2.83
N VAL A 268 16.53 -1.52 2.52
CA VAL A 268 16.21 -2.95 2.66
C VAL A 268 17.11 -3.64 3.68
N ASP A 269 18.42 -3.40 3.56
CA ASP A 269 19.46 -3.88 4.46
C ASP A 269 20.52 -2.79 4.67
N PRO A 270 20.30 -1.87 5.64
CA PRO A 270 21.22 -0.79 5.94
C PRO A 270 22.63 -1.29 6.34
N ASP A 271 22.72 -2.46 6.96
CA ASP A 271 23.99 -3.03 7.40
C ASP A 271 24.81 -3.51 6.21
N LEU A 272 24.18 -4.21 5.27
CA LEU A 272 24.82 -4.61 4.03
C LEU A 272 25.19 -3.39 3.19
N HIS A 273 24.31 -2.38 3.10
CA HIS A 273 24.60 -1.12 2.41
C HIS A 273 25.85 -0.42 2.97
N ARG A 274 25.95 -0.28 4.30
CA ARG A 274 27.14 0.30 4.95
C ARG A 274 28.41 -0.51 4.67
N SER A 275 28.32 -1.83 4.72
CA SER A 275 29.45 -2.72 4.48
C SER A 275 29.97 -2.62 3.04
N LEU A 276 29.07 -2.59 2.05
CA LEU A 276 29.44 -2.45 0.64
C LEU A 276 29.99 -1.05 0.32
N ASN A 277 29.44 0.01 0.90
CA ASN A 277 30.01 1.35 0.77
C ASN A 277 31.42 1.42 1.37
N TRP A 278 31.63 0.80 2.53
CA TRP A 278 32.95 0.75 3.16
C TRP A 278 33.98 0.08 2.25
N ILE A 279 33.63 -1.05 1.60
CA ILE A 279 34.49 -1.73 0.61
C ILE A 279 34.84 -0.80 -0.57
N LEU A 280 33.89 0.01 -1.04
CA LEU A 280 34.13 0.92 -2.16
C LEU A 280 35.03 2.11 -1.81
N GLU A 281 34.90 2.64 -0.59
CA GLU A 281 35.56 3.87 -0.16
C GLU A 281 36.93 3.66 0.49
N ASN A 282 37.19 2.47 1.04
CA ASN A 282 38.40 2.16 1.78
C ASN A 282 39.33 1.24 1.00
N ASP A 283 40.61 1.24 1.38
CA ASP A 283 41.59 0.27 0.92
C ASP A 283 41.31 -1.08 1.59
N ILE A 284 41.10 -2.11 0.77
CA ILE A 284 40.77 -3.46 1.23
C ILE A 284 41.99 -4.39 1.24
N GLU A 285 43.15 -3.96 0.75
CA GLU A 285 44.38 -4.76 0.78
C GLU A 285 44.74 -5.14 2.22
N GLU A 286 44.96 -6.43 2.47
CA GLU A 286 45.28 -7.01 3.80
C GLU A 286 44.21 -6.86 4.91
N VAL A 287 43.09 -6.17 4.64
CA VAL A 287 41.99 -5.99 5.62
C VAL A 287 40.92 -7.06 5.48
N LEU A 288 40.62 -7.48 4.24
CA LEU A 288 39.55 -8.41 3.92
C LEU A 288 40.08 -9.62 3.16
N ASP A 289 39.93 -10.81 3.75
CA ASP A 289 40.31 -12.08 3.11
C ASP A 289 39.07 -12.75 2.48
N HIS A 290 38.44 -12.02 1.56
CA HIS A 290 37.21 -12.45 0.87
C HIS A 290 37.49 -12.95 -0.55
N THR A 291 36.64 -13.85 -1.01
CA THR A 291 36.59 -14.29 -2.41
C THR A 291 35.26 -13.87 -3.02
N PHE A 292 35.02 -14.16 -4.29
CA PHE A 292 33.73 -13.91 -4.95
C PHE A 292 32.67 -14.95 -4.53
N SER A 293 32.50 -15.13 -3.21
CA SER A 293 31.42 -15.90 -2.59
C SER A 293 30.82 -15.11 -1.42
N VAL A 294 29.57 -15.42 -1.10
CA VAL A 294 28.85 -14.87 0.06
C VAL A 294 28.20 -16.00 0.84
N GLU A 295 28.14 -15.84 2.15
CA GLU A 295 27.45 -16.77 3.03
C GLU A 295 26.01 -16.33 3.25
N HIS A 296 25.07 -17.24 3.02
CA HIS A 296 23.65 -17.05 3.29
C HIS A 296 23.20 -18.05 4.35
N ASN A 297 22.71 -17.55 5.48
CA ASN A 297 22.14 -18.37 6.53
C ASN A 297 20.65 -18.60 6.27
N SER A 298 20.30 -19.82 5.87
CA SER A 298 18.93 -20.25 5.63
C SER A 298 18.60 -21.39 6.60
N PHE A 299 17.58 -21.20 7.43
CA PHE A 299 17.13 -22.16 8.45
C PHE A 299 18.24 -22.67 9.40
N GLY A 300 19.22 -21.83 9.74
CA GLY A 300 20.33 -22.18 10.62
C GLY A 300 21.45 -22.98 9.93
N LYS A 301 21.36 -23.16 8.61
CA LYS A 301 22.45 -23.70 7.79
C LYS A 301 23.08 -22.56 7.00
N VAL A 302 24.38 -22.35 7.24
CA VAL A 302 25.18 -21.45 6.43
C VAL A 302 25.47 -22.14 5.10
N GLN A 303 24.97 -21.56 4.01
CA GLN A 303 25.25 -21.99 2.64
C GLN A 303 26.14 -20.94 1.97
N GLU A 304 27.19 -21.39 1.29
CA GLU A 304 28.09 -20.52 0.55
C GLU A 304 27.64 -20.44 -0.92
N HIS A 305 27.33 -19.22 -1.38
CA HIS A 305 26.93 -18.92 -2.74
C HIS A 305 28.05 -18.23 -3.52
N GLU A 306 28.41 -18.78 -4.68
CA GLU A 306 29.35 -18.14 -5.59
C GLU A 306 28.68 -16.98 -6.35
N LEU A 307 29.32 -15.81 -6.33
CA LEU A 307 28.86 -14.62 -7.04
C LEU A 307 29.05 -14.73 -8.57
N LYS A 308 30.05 -15.50 -9.01
CA LYS A 308 30.34 -15.82 -10.41
C LYS A 308 30.96 -17.21 -10.52
N PRO A 309 30.95 -17.86 -11.71
CA PRO A 309 31.50 -19.21 -11.87
C PRO A 309 32.95 -19.30 -11.39
N GLY A 310 33.22 -20.17 -10.41
CA GLY A 310 34.56 -20.34 -9.81
C GLY A 310 34.92 -19.24 -8.82
N GLY A 311 33.92 -18.47 -8.35
CA GLY A 311 34.10 -17.30 -7.50
C GLY A 311 34.86 -17.57 -6.19
N LYS A 312 34.76 -18.79 -5.64
CA LYS A 312 35.51 -19.21 -4.44
C LYS A 312 37.03 -19.12 -4.61
N ASN A 313 37.53 -19.23 -5.84
CA ASN A 313 38.96 -19.19 -6.12
C ASN A 313 39.42 -17.81 -6.59
N ILE A 314 38.51 -16.84 -6.69
CA ILE A 314 38.80 -15.50 -7.19
C ILE A 314 38.87 -14.57 -5.97
N PRO A 315 40.08 -14.13 -5.56
CA PRO A 315 40.21 -13.23 -4.43
C PRO A 315 39.63 -11.86 -4.74
N LEU A 316 39.06 -11.23 -3.72
CA LEU A 316 38.66 -9.83 -3.76
C LEU A 316 39.91 -8.95 -3.69
N THR A 317 40.05 -8.02 -4.64
CA THR A 317 41.17 -7.09 -4.76
C THR A 317 40.68 -5.68 -5.07
N GLU A 318 41.54 -4.68 -4.91
CA GLU A 318 41.23 -3.28 -5.23
C GLU A 318 40.73 -3.08 -6.67
N GLU A 319 41.30 -3.83 -7.62
CA GLU A 319 40.91 -3.76 -9.03
C GLU A 319 39.50 -4.31 -9.30
N ASN A 320 39.05 -5.30 -8.51
CA ASN A 320 37.81 -6.03 -8.76
C ASN A 320 36.68 -5.75 -7.73
N LYS A 321 36.92 -4.93 -6.71
CA LYS A 321 35.92 -4.62 -5.66
C LYS A 321 34.62 -4.02 -6.17
N LYS A 322 34.68 -3.20 -7.23
CA LYS A 322 33.48 -2.65 -7.90
C LYS A 322 32.65 -3.74 -8.57
N GLU A 323 33.31 -4.74 -9.15
CA GLU A 323 32.68 -5.90 -9.76
C GLU A 323 32.01 -6.76 -8.68
N TYR A 324 32.71 -7.03 -7.57
CA TYR A 324 32.19 -7.75 -6.41
C TYR A 324 30.90 -7.12 -5.88
N VAL A 325 30.91 -5.82 -5.58
CA VAL A 325 29.73 -5.10 -5.07
C VAL A 325 28.56 -5.20 -6.04
N ARG A 326 28.81 -5.10 -7.35
CA ARG A 326 27.77 -5.28 -8.37
C ARG A 326 27.17 -6.69 -8.33
N TYR A 327 27.97 -7.73 -8.19
CA TYR A 327 27.45 -9.10 -8.09
C TYR A 327 26.69 -9.34 -6.80
N VAL A 328 27.13 -8.78 -5.67
CA VAL A 328 26.38 -8.87 -4.40
C VAL A 328 25.02 -8.21 -4.53
N ILE A 329 24.92 -7.02 -5.14
CA ILE A 329 23.64 -6.34 -5.38
C ILE A 329 22.75 -7.19 -6.29
N VAL A 330 23.32 -7.78 -7.36
CA VAL A 330 22.55 -8.65 -8.27
C VAL A 330 22.01 -9.86 -7.52
N LEU A 331 22.85 -10.59 -6.77
CA LEU A 331 22.44 -11.77 -6.02
C LEU A 331 21.41 -11.46 -4.92
N PHE A 332 21.52 -10.29 -4.28
CA PHE A 332 20.57 -9.90 -3.24
C PHE A 332 19.17 -9.64 -3.79
N PHE A 333 19.07 -9.05 -4.98
CA PHE A 333 17.80 -8.67 -5.58
C PHE A 333 17.23 -9.70 -6.56
N TYR A 334 18.06 -10.55 -7.18
CA TYR A 334 17.68 -11.50 -8.25
C TYR A 334 18.17 -12.91 -7.94
#